data_AF-A0A6B3HBY9-F1
#
_entry.id   AF-A0A6B3HBY9-F1
#
_cell.length_a   1.000
_cell.length_b   1.000
_cell.length_c   1.000
_cell.angle_alpha   90.00
_cell.angle_beta   90.00
_cell.angle_gamma   90.00
#
_symmetry.space_group_name_H-M   'P 1'
#
loop_
_entity.id
_entity.type
_entity.pdbx_description
1 polymer ?
#
loop_
_entity_poly.entity_id
_entity_poly.type
_entity_poly.pdbx_seq_one_letter_code
_entity_poly.pdbx_strand_id
1 'polypeptide(L)'
;VFVSFTLSQTGMVRHWNRLLADEGDQSKRRHMVRSRAINAFGAFFCGVVLVIVLATKFTHGAWVALLGMVIFYGTMTAIRKHYDRVAAEIAADETTADESARPSRVHAIVLVSK
;
A
#
# COMPACT_ATOMS: atom_id res chain seq x y z
N VAL A 1 11.47 1.42 13.55
CA VAL A 1 10.61 2.49 14.12
C VAL A 1 10.72 3.81 13.38
N PHE A 2 11.92 4.41 13.26
CA PHE A 2 12.10 5.75 12.66
C PHE A 2 11.64 5.86 11.19
N VAL A 3 11.78 4.80 10.40
CA VAL A 3 11.25 4.74 9.03
C VAL A 3 9.74 5.01 9.03
N SER A 4 8.98 4.26 9.83
CA SER A 4 7.52 4.40 9.93
C SER A 4 7.11 5.79 10.41
N PHE A 5 7.82 6.35 11.40
CA PHE A 5 7.57 7.73 11.86
C PHE A 5 7.85 8.74 10.74
N THR A 6 8.98 8.63 10.06
CA THR A 6 9.36 9.54 8.96
C THR A 6 8.34 9.49 7.82
N LEU A 7 7.92 8.29 7.41
CA LEU A 7 6.89 8.12 6.37
C LEU A 7 5.54 8.68 6.83
N SER A 8 5.14 8.43 8.08
CA SER A 8 3.88 8.94 8.64
C SER A 8 3.85 10.48 8.66
N GLN A 9 4.88 11.11 9.23
CA GLN A 9 4.98 12.58 9.28
C GLN A 9 5.01 13.19 7.87
N THR A 10 5.77 12.58 6.95
CA THR A 10 5.82 13.01 5.53
C THR A 10 4.46 12.84 4.84
N GLY A 11 3.75 11.75 5.12
CA GLY A 11 2.41 11.48 4.64
C GLY A 11 1.41 12.52 5.12
N MET A 12 1.47 12.89 6.41
CA MET A 12 0.63 13.95 6.97
C MET A 12 0.92 15.31 6.35
N VAL A 13 2.18 15.65 6.05
CA VAL A 13 2.51 16.89 5.32
C VAL A 13 1.87 16.90 3.93
N ARG A 14 1.95 15.79 3.18
CA ARG A 14 1.26 15.67 1.88
C ARG A 14 -0.26 15.74 2.01
N HIS A 15 -0.82 15.10 3.03
CA HIS A 15 -2.25 15.11 3.32
C HIS A 15 -2.75 16.54 3.57
N TRP A 16 -2.07 17.30 4.42
CA TRP A 16 -2.41 18.71 4.68
C TRP A 16 -2.21 19.59 3.45
N ASN A 17 -1.19 19.36 2.63
CA ASN A 17 -1.02 20.09 1.36
C ASN A 17 -2.20 19.87 0.41
N ARG A 18 -2.69 18.64 0.31
CA ARG A 18 -3.86 18.33 -0.52
C ARG A 18 -5.11 19.03 0.00
N LEU A 19 -5.38 18.93 1.31
CA LEU A 19 -6.56 19.60 1.89
C LEU A 19 -6.47 21.13 1.82
N LEU A 20 -5.27 21.71 1.96
CA LEU A 20 -5.06 23.16 1.86
C LEU A 20 -5.35 23.71 0.45
N ALA A 21 -5.26 22.88 -0.59
CA ALA A 21 -5.55 23.30 -1.96
C ALA A 21 -7.04 23.61 -2.18
N ASP A 22 -7.92 22.90 -1.47
CA ASP A 22 -9.37 22.97 -1.66
C ASP A 22 -10.11 23.74 -0.55
N GLU A 23 -9.40 24.27 0.45
CA GLU A 23 -10.01 24.91 1.64
C GLU A 23 -10.15 26.44 1.49
N GLY A 24 -11.40 26.90 1.41
CA GLY A 24 -11.76 28.32 1.32
C GLY A 24 -11.84 29.04 2.67
N ASP A 25 -12.09 28.33 3.77
CA ASP A 25 -12.27 28.94 5.10
C ASP A 25 -10.91 29.31 5.73
N GLN A 26 -10.68 30.61 5.93
CA GLN A 26 -9.43 31.15 6.49
C GLN A 26 -9.13 30.64 7.91
N SER A 27 -10.15 30.32 8.72
CA SER A 27 -9.96 29.83 10.09
C SER A 27 -9.41 28.40 10.09
N LYS A 28 -10.01 27.52 9.28
CA LYS A 28 -9.57 26.13 9.08
C LYS A 28 -8.21 26.08 8.44
N ARG A 29 -7.96 26.93 7.44
CA ARG A 29 -6.66 27.03 6.76
C ARG A 29 -5.53 27.32 7.74
N ARG A 30 -5.73 28.20 8.73
CA ARG A 30 -4.71 28.51 9.75
C ARG A 30 -4.40 27.30 10.64
N HIS A 31 -5.41 26.53 11.03
CA HIS A 31 -5.22 25.29 11.79
C HIS A 31 -4.42 24.26 10.98
N MET A 32 -4.78 24.08 9.71
CA MET A 32 -4.12 23.14 8.81
C MET A 32 -2.65 23.51 8.55
N VAL A 33 -2.35 24.80 8.37
CA VAL A 33 -0.97 25.30 8.23
C VAL A 33 -0.15 25.00 9.49
N ARG A 34 -0.71 25.22 10.68
CA ARG A 34 -0.02 24.90 11.95
C ARG A 34 0.23 23.40 12.07
N SER A 35 -0.78 22.58 11.78
CA SER A 35 -0.65 21.12 11.82
C SER A 35 0.42 20.64 10.83
N ARG A 36 0.41 21.15 9.59
CA ARG A 36 1.45 20.88 8.59
C ARG A 36 2.84 21.25 9.11
N ALA A 37 3.00 22.41 9.73
CA ALA A 37 4.29 22.87 10.25
C ALA A 37 4.84 21.92 11.33
N ILE A 38 3.99 21.48 12.26
CA ILE A 38 4.37 20.51 13.30
C ILE A 38 4.78 19.18 12.68
N ASN A 39 4.00 18.66 11.73
CA ASN A 39 4.31 17.40 11.04
C ASN A 39 5.60 17.52 10.21
N ALA A 40 5.83 18.67 9.55
CA ALA A 40 7.05 18.92 8.79
C ALA A 40 8.28 18.97 9.69
N PHE A 41 8.18 19.63 10.84
CA PHE A 41 9.22 19.64 11.86
C PHE A 41 9.50 18.21 12.36
N GLY A 42 8.47 17.45 12.70
CA GLY A 42 8.59 16.04 13.09
C GLY A 42 9.25 15.18 12.01
N ALA A 43 8.85 15.34 10.74
CA ALA A 43 9.44 14.65 9.60
C ALA A 43 10.94 14.95 9.45
N PHE A 44 11.34 16.21 9.65
CA PHE A 44 12.74 16.62 9.58
C PHE A 44 13.59 15.91 10.64
N PHE A 45 13.19 15.98 11.92
CA PHE A 45 13.96 15.34 13.00
C PHE A 45 13.97 13.81 12.87
N CYS A 46 12.85 13.18 12.52
CA CYS A 46 12.81 11.74 12.29
C CYS A 46 13.72 11.34 11.12
N GLY A 47 13.74 12.13 10.04
CA GLY A 47 14.63 11.93 8.90
C GLY A 47 16.10 12.05 9.27
N VAL A 48 16.47 13.09 10.03
CA VAL A 48 17.85 13.26 10.54
C VAL A 48 18.27 12.06 11.38
N VAL A 49 17.44 11.65 12.34
CA VAL A 49 17.74 10.48 13.19
C VAL A 49 17.86 9.21 12.35
N LEU A 50 16.99 9.02 11.36
CA LEU A 50 17.07 7.88 10.44
C LEU A 50 18.41 7.86 9.70
N VAL A 51 18.87 8.99 9.16
CA VAL A 51 20.16 9.09 8.47
C VAL A 51 21.32 8.77 9.43
N ILE A 52 21.30 9.35 10.64
CA ILE A 52 22.34 9.10 11.64
C ILE A 52 22.41 7.61 11.98
N VAL A 53 21.27 6.96 12.24
CA VAL A 53 21.22 5.53 12.57
C VAL A 53 21.69 4.68 11.40
N LEU A 54 21.29 5.01 10.17
CA LEU A 54 21.73 4.28 8.98
C LEU A 54 23.24 4.40 8.79
N ALA A 55 23.82 5.58 8.94
CA ALA A 55 25.25 5.80 8.78
C ALA A 55 26.07 5.14 9.91
N THR A 56 25.65 5.33 11.17
CA THR A 56 26.40 4.84 12.34
C THR A 56 26.29 3.33 12.53
N LYS A 57 25.14 2.74 12.23
CA LYS A 57 24.88 1.30 12.41
C LYS A 57 24.83 0.53 11.10
N PHE A 58 25.38 1.11 10.01
CA PHE A 58 25.41 0.44 8.71
C PHE A 58 26.07 -0.94 8.82
N THR A 59 27.28 -1.00 9.37
CA THR A 59 28.05 -2.23 9.55
C THR A 59 27.45 -3.21 10.56
N HIS A 60 26.61 -2.71 11.46
CA HIS A 60 25.94 -3.50 12.50
C HIS A 60 24.61 -4.10 12.00
N GLY A 61 24.33 -4.03 10.70
CA GLY A 61 23.19 -4.70 10.07
C GLY A 61 21.97 -3.81 9.80
N ALA A 62 22.08 -2.47 9.91
CA ALA A 62 20.97 -1.59 9.55
C ALA A 62 20.52 -1.76 8.07
N TRP A 63 21.45 -2.14 7.18
CA TRP A 63 21.15 -2.44 5.78
C TRP A 63 20.24 -3.66 5.61
N VAL A 64 20.33 -4.66 6.50
CA VAL A 64 19.49 -5.87 6.44
C VAL A 64 18.03 -5.52 6.67
N ALA A 65 17.75 -4.61 7.61
CA ALA A 65 16.39 -4.14 7.85
C ALA A 65 15.82 -3.41 6.63
N LEU A 66 16.64 -2.58 5.96
CA LEU A 66 16.23 -1.88 4.74
C LEU A 66 15.94 -2.87 3.60
N LEU A 67 16.83 -3.86 3.40
CA LEU A 67 16.63 -4.92 2.42
C LEU A 67 15.36 -5.72 2.71
N GLY A 68 15.12 -6.09 3.97
CA GLY A 68 13.90 -6.73 4.41
C GLY A 68 12.66 -5.92 4.05
N MET A 69 12.66 -4.61 4.34
CA MET A 69 11.54 -3.73 3.97
C MET A 69 11.28 -3.71 2.45
N VAL A 70 12.33 -3.66 1.64
CA VAL A 70 12.21 -3.69 0.16
C VAL A 70 11.62 -5.02 -0.31
N ILE A 71 12.10 -6.15 0.23
CA ILE A 71 11.59 -7.49 -0.10
C ILE A 71 10.11 -7.59 0.29
N PHE A 72 9.75 -7.23 1.52
CA PHE A 72 8.35 -7.26 1.98
C PHE A 72 7.45 -6.37 1.14
N TYR A 73 7.89 -5.15 0.83
CA TYR A 73 7.16 -4.24 -0.06
C TYR A 73 6.95 -4.85 -1.45
N GLY A 74 7.99 -5.46 -2.03
CA GLY A 74 7.93 -6.14 -3.32
C GLY A 74 6.94 -7.31 -3.30
N THR A 75 7.03 -8.19 -2.29
CA THR A 75 6.13 -9.34 -2.12
C THR A 75 4.69 -8.89 -1.94
N MET A 76 4.42 -7.92 -1.06
CA MET A 76 3.06 -7.39 -0.88
C MET A 76 2.51 -6.75 -2.17
N THR A 77 3.37 -6.08 -2.93
CA THR A 77 2.98 -5.50 -4.23
C THR A 77 2.71 -6.59 -5.27
N ALA A 78 3.50 -7.66 -5.30
CA ALA A 78 3.27 -8.80 -6.18
C ALA A 78 1.95 -9.52 -5.85
N ILE A 79 1.66 -9.70 -4.56
CA ILE A 79 0.39 -10.26 -4.08
C ILE A 79 -0.78 -9.39 -4.53
N ARG A 80 -0.70 -8.05 -4.34
CA ARG A 80 -1.73 -7.12 -4.83
C ARG A 80 -1.97 -7.27 -6.33
N LYS A 81 -0.91 -7.24 -7.14
CA LYS A 81 -1.00 -7.41 -8.60
C LYS A 81 -1.58 -8.76 -9.01
N HIS A 82 -1.31 -9.82 -8.24
CA HIS A 82 -1.92 -11.13 -8.49
C HIS A 82 -3.42 -11.08 -8.26
N TYR A 83 -3.88 -10.52 -7.14
CA TYR A 83 -5.30 -10.34 -6.87
C TYR A 83 -5.99 -9.43 -7.88
N ASP A 84 -5.35 -8.34 -8.32
CA ASP A 84 -5.90 -7.45 -9.33
C ASP A 84 -6.10 -8.18 -10.69
N ARG A 85 -5.18 -9.08 -11.06
CA ARG A 85 -5.31 -9.93 -12.27
C ARG A 85 -6.43 -10.94 -12.13
N VAL A 86 -6.49 -11.66 -11.02
CA VAL A 86 -7.55 -12.64 -10.75
C VAL A 86 -8.93 -11.96 -10.74
N ALA A 87 -9.03 -10.76 -10.15
CA ALA A 87 -10.25 -9.98 -10.17
C ALA A 87 -10.68 -9.59 -11.60
N ALA A 88 -9.73 -9.22 -12.47
CA ALA A 88 -10.02 -8.91 -13.87
C ALA A 88 -10.43 -10.14 -14.69
N GLU A 89 -9.80 -11.30 -14.44
CA GLU A 89 -10.15 -12.57 -15.10
C GLU A 89 -11.55 -13.04 -14.72
N ILE A 90 -11.92 -12.96 -13.44
CA ILE A 90 -13.27 -13.33 -12.97
C ILE A 90 -14.34 -12.34 -13.50
N ALA A 91 -14.00 -11.05 -13.64
CA ALA A 91 -14.94 -10.05 -14.14
C ALA A 91 -15.26 -10.20 -15.65
N ALA A 92 -14.49 -10.97 -16.41
CA ALA A 92 -14.60 -11.05 -17.87
C ALA A 92 -15.75 -11.93 -18.41
N ASP A 93 -16.56 -12.55 -17.54
CA ASP A 93 -17.53 -13.59 -17.96
C ASP A 93 -19.01 -13.22 -17.89
N GLU A 94 -19.39 -11.96 -17.63
CA GLU A 94 -20.81 -11.56 -17.66
C GLU A 94 -21.33 -11.22 -19.07
N THR A 95 -20.46 -11.00 -20.07
CA THR A 95 -20.89 -10.65 -21.43
C THR A 95 -20.87 -11.82 -22.42
N THR A 96 -20.15 -12.91 -22.10
CA THR A 96 -20.01 -14.09 -22.98
C THR A 96 -20.87 -15.29 -22.54
N ALA A 97 -21.53 -15.20 -21.39
CA ALA A 97 -22.34 -16.28 -20.82
C ALA A 97 -23.62 -16.60 -21.62
N ASP A 98 -24.04 -15.74 -22.56
CA ASP A 98 -25.23 -15.98 -23.39
C ASP A 98 -24.95 -16.86 -24.63
N GLU A 99 -23.69 -17.12 -25.00
CA GLU A 99 -23.36 -17.96 -26.17
C GLU A 99 -22.87 -19.38 -25.85
N SER A 100 -22.51 -19.72 -24.60
CA SER A 100 -21.97 -21.05 -24.26
C SER A 100 -22.93 -21.98 -23.49
N ALA A 101 -24.22 -21.66 -23.44
CA ALA A 101 -25.24 -22.54 -22.88
C ALA A 101 -25.69 -23.62 -23.89
N ARG A 102 -24.89 -24.70 -24.08
CA ARG A 102 -25.31 -26.06 -24.51
C ARG A 102 -24.09 -26.98 -24.73
N PRO A 103 -24.13 -28.32 -24.47
CA PRO A 103 -25.21 -29.13 -23.89
C PRO A 103 -24.82 -29.91 -22.61
N SER A 104 -25.84 -30.32 -21.86
CA SER A 104 -25.79 -31.27 -20.76
C SER A 104 -25.17 -32.61 -21.15
N ARG A 105 -23.86 -32.80 -20.93
CA ARG A 105 -23.21 -34.13 -20.91
C ARG A 105 -22.75 -34.47 -19.50
N VAL A 106 -23.71 -34.56 -18.58
CA VAL A 106 -23.47 -35.13 -17.25
C VAL A 106 -23.22 -36.64 -17.45
N HIS A 107 -21.97 -37.06 -17.31
CA HIS A 107 -21.61 -38.47 -17.22
C HIS A 107 -21.49 -38.83 -15.74
N ALA A 108 -22.44 -39.62 -15.23
CA ALA A 108 -22.34 -40.19 -13.90
C ALA A 108 -21.75 -41.60 -14.02
N ILE A 109 -20.61 -41.82 -13.37
CA ILE A 109 -19.99 -43.15 -13.25
C ILE A 109 -20.39 -43.70 -11.88
N VAL A 110 -21.18 -44.77 -11.86
CA VAL A 110 -21.55 -45.49 -10.63
C VAL A 110 -20.66 -46.72 -10.52
N LEU A 111 -19.75 -46.71 -9.53
CA LEU A 111 -18.95 -47.87 -9.20
C LEU A 111 -19.78 -48.83 -8.35
N VAL A 112 -20.01 -50.03 -8.89
CA VAL A 112 -20.60 -51.15 -8.15
C VAL A 112 -19.47 -52.10 -7.77
N SER A 113 -19.16 -52.21 -6.47
CA SER A 113 -18.27 -53.24 -5.93
C SER A 113 -19.10 -54.44 -5.49
N LYS A 114 -18.64 -55.65 -5.80
CA LYS A 114 -19.24 -56.93 -5.40
C LYS A 114 -18.85 -57.31 -3.97
#